data_AF-A0A1I8CM23-F1
#
_entry.id   AF-A0A1I8CM23-F1
#
_cell.length_a   1.000
_cell.length_b   1.000
_cell.length_c   1.000
_cell.angle_alpha   90.00
_cell.angle_beta   90.00
_cell.angle_gamma   90.00
#
_symmetry.space_group_name_H-M   'P 1'
#
loop_
_entity.id
_entity.type
_entity.pdbx_description
1 polymer ?
#
loop_
_entity_poly.entity_id
_entity_poly.type
_entity_poly.pdbx_seq_one_letter_code
_entity_poly.pdbx_strand_id
1 'polypeptide(L)'
;MDLFDDAENFLLGNTPSNKTPTRAPHTDFGTPINGNCRTPASNFGSRLKVTTPHSISRLATKFKNPIEYVGESYVAPVITDVRTTNLQILGEPPTKQFLMRDGDVNAMLARIGEQNSISALGDETADDRSHNPIAFDVIHGIIVNDPSSSESRLSGNSSYLLTTTGIINLDVSGVDKITIFPGMRVTFKGNYEMGGFKVMEVVEGESLKNAEYSGKHPTEFAVIAASGPFCEKDSSDLSKLYFLIQKAITEKASVLILIGPFVTREQFYDHDTDHETFMLELWKNIYLEIVDSGLNIVVVPNAVSDGAAFPTYPTPAFKFSEKLNDQFKERIKLVTDPATFKINGVEFAVSSPDIVNNLNATIYMKPAMNKDRIGVLCEQLLTQASFYPLFPAADDVPVIDTQAAQELLKIKRIPHVLICPSVLMQSIRCVKDCLFINPGRLVKPGGGSFLVLLFNLKSNEAIPNCVKHVKGDLFQLE
;
A
#
# COMPACT_ATOMS: atom_id res chain seq x y z
N MET A 1 -32.37 30.83 26.17
CA MET A 1 -31.84 30.14 27.36
C MET A 1 -30.41 29.73 27.05
N ASP A 2 -29.52 30.66 26.69
CA ASP A 2 -28.93 31.75 27.49
C ASP A 2 -28.14 31.22 28.68
N LEU A 3 -26.81 31.32 28.61
CA LEU A 3 -26.07 32.39 29.29
C LEU A 3 -24.57 32.32 28.93
N PHE A 4 -24.13 33.31 28.14
CA PHE A 4 -22.78 33.87 28.13
C PHE A 4 -22.87 35.23 28.84
N ASP A 5 -21.86 35.58 29.67
CA ASP A 5 -21.29 36.92 29.89
C ASP A 5 -20.51 36.95 31.22
N ASP A 6 -19.21 37.28 31.18
CA ASP A 6 -18.71 38.64 31.47
C ASP A 6 -17.19 38.69 31.73
N ALA A 7 -16.61 39.83 31.33
CA ALA A 7 -15.19 40.12 31.20
C ALA A 7 -14.59 40.96 32.37
N GLU A 8 -13.26 40.98 32.40
CA GLU A 8 -12.34 42.07 32.79
C GLU A 8 -12.58 42.91 34.06
N ASN A 9 -11.59 42.90 34.97
CA ASN A 9 -10.76 44.07 35.35
C ASN A 9 -9.96 43.79 36.64
N PHE A 10 -8.64 44.06 36.63
CA PHE A 10 -7.96 44.92 37.62
C PHE A 10 -6.48 45.12 37.26
N LEU A 11 -6.13 46.35 36.85
CA LEU A 11 -4.78 46.92 36.85
C LEU A 11 -4.69 47.94 38.00
N LEU A 12 -3.48 48.13 38.56
CA LEU A 12 -2.88 49.34 39.17
C LEU A 12 -1.66 48.83 39.98
N GLY A 13 -0.42 49.32 39.92
CA GLY A 13 0.22 50.46 39.26
C GLY A 13 1.54 50.74 40.01
N ASN A 14 2.59 51.20 39.31
CA ASN A 14 3.52 52.28 39.70
C ASN A 14 4.94 52.17 39.07
N THR A 15 5.27 53.20 38.28
CA THR A 15 6.60 53.67 37.82
C THR A 15 7.19 54.67 38.85
N PRO A 16 8.27 55.48 38.63
CA PRO A 16 9.25 55.62 37.51
C PRO A 16 10.75 55.85 37.92
N SER A 17 11.70 55.92 36.97
CA SER A 17 12.57 57.10 36.72
C SER A 17 13.78 56.85 35.77
N ASN A 18 14.07 57.90 34.98
CA ASN A 18 15.08 58.07 33.92
C ASN A 18 16.54 58.18 34.41
N LYS A 19 17.52 57.88 33.53
CA LYS A 19 18.71 58.73 33.20
C LYS A 19 19.68 58.08 32.17
N THR A 20 19.96 58.79 31.07
CA THR A 20 21.17 58.68 30.20
C THR A 20 22.32 59.54 30.75
N PRO A 21 23.63 59.37 30.41
CA PRO A 21 24.22 60.02 29.20
C PRO A 21 25.56 59.47 28.57
N THR A 22 25.90 59.98 27.37
CA THR A 22 27.22 60.44 26.80
C THR A 22 28.38 59.53 26.28
N ARG A 23 28.53 59.47 24.93
CA ARG A 23 29.55 60.06 23.98
C ARG A 23 31.11 59.88 24.10
N ALA A 24 31.70 59.08 23.15
CA ALA A 24 32.92 59.19 22.25
C ALA A 24 34.31 59.71 22.76
N PRO A 25 35.47 59.73 21.99
CA PRO A 25 35.81 59.33 20.58
C PRO A 25 37.24 58.68 20.36
N HIS A 26 37.64 58.40 19.10
CA HIS A 26 38.99 58.54 18.45
C HIS A 26 38.97 57.89 17.02
N THR A 27 38.95 58.62 15.88
CA THR A 27 40.07 59.14 15.01
C THR A 27 40.98 58.01 14.47
N ASP A 28 41.28 57.78 13.16
CA ASP A 28 41.44 58.69 12.01
C ASP A 28 41.58 57.98 10.62
N PHE A 29 41.14 58.70 9.57
CA PHE A 29 41.53 58.84 8.14
C PHE A 29 41.93 57.69 7.17
N GLY A 30 41.29 57.70 5.98
CA GLY A 30 41.91 57.35 4.68
C GLY A 30 40.98 56.75 3.58
N THR A 31 40.40 57.58 2.71
CA THR A 31 39.67 57.24 1.45
C THR A 31 40.61 57.11 0.22
N PRO A 32 40.16 56.80 -1.03
CA PRO A 32 38.97 56.11 -1.56
C PRO A 32 39.29 55.06 -2.67
N ILE A 33 38.45 54.05 -2.91
CA ILE A 33 38.33 53.43 -4.25
C ILE A 33 36.86 53.11 -4.58
N ASN A 34 36.46 53.60 -5.75
CA ASN A 34 35.17 53.46 -6.44
C ASN A 34 34.57 52.04 -6.46
N GLY A 35 33.23 51.96 -6.46
CA GLY A 35 32.53 50.83 -7.08
C GLY A 35 31.13 50.53 -6.57
N ASN A 36 30.15 51.31 -7.02
CA ASN A 36 28.73 50.93 -7.20
C ASN A 36 28.04 50.11 -6.10
N CYS A 37 27.24 50.81 -5.29
CA CYS A 37 25.97 50.28 -4.79
C CYS A 37 25.12 49.77 -5.97
N ARG A 38 24.95 48.46 -6.07
CA ARG A 38 23.76 47.85 -6.64
C ARG A 38 23.28 46.78 -5.67
N THR A 39 22.12 47.04 -5.09
CA THR A 39 21.24 46.05 -4.50
C THR A 39 21.14 44.83 -5.42
N PRO A 40 21.28 43.58 -4.94
CA PRO A 40 20.99 42.44 -5.77
C PRO A 40 19.47 42.44 -6.02
N ALA A 41 19.12 42.74 -7.26
CA ALA A 41 17.79 42.50 -7.79
C ALA A 41 17.45 41.02 -7.57
N SER A 42 16.22 40.81 -7.13
CA SER A 42 15.54 39.52 -7.09
C SER A 42 15.71 38.78 -8.41
N ASN A 43 16.54 37.75 -8.45
CA ASN A 43 16.47 36.75 -9.51
C ASN A 43 15.32 35.79 -9.18
N PHE A 44 14.11 36.24 -9.48
CA PHE A 44 12.97 35.37 -9.75
C PHE A 44 13.30 34.49 -10.95
N GLY A 45 13.30 33.16 -10.77
CA GLY A 45 13.16 32.23 -11.87
C GLY A 45 14.29 31.23 -12.07
N SER A 46 14.44 30.28 -11.15
CA SER A 46 14.89 28.93 -11.49
C SER A 46 13.74 27.95 -11.22
N ARG A 47 12.70 27.99 -12.05
CA ARG A 47 11.74 26.89 -12.13
C ARG A 47 12.51 25.66 -12.60
N LEU A 48 12.67 24.66 -11.73
CA LEU A 48 12.98 23.29 -12.13
C LEU A 48 11.85 22.87 -13.07
N LYS A 49 12.04 23.04 -14.38
CA LYS A 49 11.15 22.44 -15.37
C LYS A 49 11.25 20.93 -15.17
N VAL A 50 10.11 20.26 -15.01
CA VAL A 50 10.02 18.82 -15.30
C VAL A 50 10.52 18.63 -16.73
N THR A 51 11.78 18.24 -16.89
CA THR A 51 12.41 18.10 -18.21
C THR A 51 11.83 16.86 -18.87
N THR A 52 10.91 17.07 -19.80
CA THR A 52 10.48 16.03 -20.73
C THR A 52 11.62 15.77 -21.72
N PRO A 53 12.11 14.53 -21.86
CA PRO A 53 13.17 14.24 -22.82
C PRO A 53 12.68 14.51 -24.24
N HIS A 54 13.33 15.43 -24.96
CA HIS A 54 12.99 15.81 -26.34
C HIS A 54 13.24 14.69 -27.37
N SER A 55 13.84 13.56 -26.97
CA SER A 55 13.99 12.37 -27.82
C SER A 55 14.05 11.09 -26.97
N ILE A 56 12.91 10.43 -26.79
CA ILE A 56 12.80 9.13 -26.11
C ILE A 56 13.58 8.04 -26.89
N SER A 57 13.80 8.25 -28.20
CA SER A 57 14.54 7.33 -29.09
C SER A 57 16.02 7.14 -28.76
N ARG A 58 16.62 7.97 -27.90
CA ARG A 58 18.02 7.83 -27.44
C ARG A 58 18.18 7.16 -26.07
N LEU A 59 17.09 6.88 -25.37
CA LEU A 59 17.09 6.20 -24.06
C LEU A 59 16.64 4.74 -24.27
N ALA A 60 17.49 3.94 -24.91
CA ALA A 60 17.28 2.50 -24.95
C ALA A 60 17.72 1.89 -23.61
N THR A 61 16.89 2.03 -22.57
CA THR A 61 17.00 1.14 -21.41
C THR A 61 16.69 -0.26 -21.93
N LYS A 62 17.72 -1.10 -22.02
CA LYS A 62 17.58 -2.45 -22.53
C LYS A 62 16.65 -3.21 -21.59
N PHE A 63 15.65 -3.88 -22.17
CA PHE A 63 14.70 -4.68 -21.40
C PHE A 63 14.92 -6.17 -21.62
N LYS A 64 14.81 -6.94 -20.54
CA LYS A 64 14.82 -8.40 -20.56
C LYS A 64 13.64 -8.89 -19.75
N ASN A 65 12.99 -9.97 -20.19
CA ASN A 65 11.99 -10.68 -19.41
C ASN A 65 12.68 -11.69 -18.47
N PRO A 66 12.86 -11.41 -17.17
CA PRO A 66 13.39 -12.37 -16.20
C PRO A 66 12.41 -13.47 -15.77
N ILE A 67 11.10 -13.21 -15.75
CA ILE A 67 10.11 -14.12 -15.14
C ILE A 67 8.80 -14.04 -15.93
N GLU A 68 8.33 -15.20 -16.35
CA GLU A 68 7.07 -15.38 -17.07
C GLU A 68 6.12 -16.30 -16.29
N TYR A 69 4.83 -16.00 -16.35
CA TYR A 69 3.73 -16.86 -15.94
C TYR A 69 2.78 -17.03 -17.12
N VAL A 70 2.39 -18.28 -17.41
CA VAL A 70 1.41 -18.59 -18.46
C VAL A 70 0.29 -19.42 -17.85
N GLY A 71 -0.93 -18.86 -17.86
CA GLY A 71 -2.11 -19.59 -17.44
C GLY A 71 -2.36 -20.82 -18.32
N GLU A 72 -2.90 -21.88 -17.72
CA GLU A 72 -3.08 -23.20 -18.36
C GLU A 72 -3.91 -23.17 -19.65
N SER A 73 -4.81 -22.19 -19.77
CA SER A 73 -5.72 -22.02 -20.92
C SER A 73 -5.41 -20.75 -21.70
N TYR A 74 -4.21 -20.19 -21.51
CA TYR A 74 -3.78 -19.00 -22.21
C TYR A 74 -3.54 -19.28 -23.69
N VAL A 75 -4.10 -18.42 -24.52
CA VAL A 75 -3.80 -18.33 -25.95
C VAL A 75 -3.34 -16.90 -26.19
N ALA A 76 -2.27 -16.71 -26.98
CA ALA A 76 -1.77 -15.37 -27.27
C ALA A 76 -2.88 -14.50 -27.91
N PRO A 77 -3.19 -13.31 -27.35
CA PRO A 77 -4.18 -12.44 -27.93
C PRO A 77 -3.64 -11.72 -29.15
N VAL A 78 -4.54 -11.27 -30.04
CA VAL A 78 -4.18 -10.34 -31.12
C VAL A 78 -4.69 -8.96 -30.74
N ILE A 79 -3.80 -8.13 -30.17
CA ILE A 79 -4.14 -6.76 -29.76
C ILE A 79 -4.02 -5.86 -30.98
N THR A 80 -5.09 -5.80 -31.78
CA THR A 80 -5.12 -4.99 -33.01
C THR A 80 -5.51 -3.53 -32.76
N ASP A 81 -6.28 -3.24 -31.71
CA ASP A 81 -6.80 -1.89 -31.45
C ASP A 81 -7.04 -1.58 -29.97
N VAL A 82 -7.08 -0.30 -29.61
CA VAL A 82 -7.40 0.17 -28.26
C VAL A 82 -8.88 -0.11 -28.00
N ARG A 83 -9.16 -1.25 -27.36
CA ARG A 83 -10.54 -1.61 -27.01
C ARG A 83 -11.07 -0.66 -25.95
N THR A 84 -12.37 -0.41 -25.98
CA THR A 84 -13.11 0.29 -24.94
C THR A 84 -12.81 -0.37 -23.59
N THR A 85 -12.01 0.29 -22.76
CA THR A 85 -11.67 -0.19 -21.42
C THR A 85 -12.83 0.11 -20.48
N ASN A 86 -13.48 -0.93 -19.95
CA ASN A 86 -14.39 -0.76 -18.83
C ASN A 86 -13.59 -0.79 -17.52
N LEU A 87 -13.25 0.38 -17.00
CA LEU A 87 -12.55 0.57 -15.73
C LEU A 87 -13.56 1.02 -14.66
N GLN A 88 -13.77 0.18 -13.65
CA GLN A 88 -14.71 0.42 -12.55
C GLN A 88 -13.99 0.40 -11.20
N ILE A 89 -13.97 1.53 -10.49
CA ILE A 89 -13.43 1.60 -9.13
C ILE A 89 -14.45 1.01 -8.15
N LEU A 90 -14.01 0.10 -7.28
CA LEU A 90 -14.87 -0.59 -6.32
C LEU A 90 -14.77 0.06 -4.93
N GLY A 91 -15.32 1.28 -4.84
CA GLY A 91 -15.42 2.05 -3.61
C GLY A 91 -14.58 3.33 -3.64
N GLU A 92 -15.17 4.43 -3.18
CA GLU A 92 -14.52 5.73 -3.00
C GLU A 92 -14.86 6.24 -1.60
N PRO A 93 -14.12 5.80 -0.58
CA PRO A 93 -14.40 6.19 0.80
C PRO A 93 -14.15 7.70 1.01
N PRO A 94 -14.99 8.37 1.82
CA PRO A 94 -14.81 9.79 2.10
C PRO A 94 -13.54 10.02 2.93
N THR A 95 -12.84 11.14 2.69
CA THR A 95 -11.54 11.46 3.33
C THR A 95 -11.58 11.40 4.86
N LYS A 96 -12.73 11.66 5.48
CA LYS A 96 -12.92 11.56 6.94
C LYS A 96 -12.63 10.18 7.54
N GLN A 97 -12.68 9.11 6.74
CA GLN A 97 -12.38 7.74 7.19
C GLN A 97 -10.87 7.46 7.35
N PHE A 98 -10.03 8.36 6.83
CA PHE A 98 -8.57 8.28 6.89
C PHE A 98 -7.96 9.13 8.00
N LEU A 99 -8.80 9.73 8.86
CA LEU A 99 -8.40 10.61 9.95
C LEU A 99 -8.55 9.87 11.29
N MET A 100 -7.53 9.98 12.15
CA MET A 100 -7.63 9.59 13.56
C MET A 100 -8.55 10.59 14.29
N ARG A 101 -9.41 10.10 15.20
CA ARG A 101 -10.24 10.96 16.07
C ARG A 101 -9.89 10.71 17.53
N ASP A 102 -10.07 11.73 18.38
CA ASP A 102 -9.90 11.58 19.82
C ASP A 102 -10.93 10.56 20.36
N GLY A 103 -10.46 9.46 20.97
CA GLY A 103 -11.29 8.43 21.60
C GLY A 103 -11.10 6.97 21.11
N ASP A 104 -10.23 6.73 20.12
CA ASP A 104 -10.14 5.44 19.41
C ASP A 104 -9.52 4.25 20.22
N VAL A 105 -8.87 4.50 21.37
CA VAL A 105 -8.28 3.43 22.19
C VAL A 105 -9.34 2.47 22.77
N ASN A 106 -10.50 3.00 23.18
CA ASN A 106 -11.60 2.18 23.68
C ASN A 106 -12.31 1.40 22.55
N ALA A 107 -12.26 1.91 21.31
CA ALA A 107 -12.79 1.21 20.14
C ALA A 107 -11.93 0.00 19.77
N MET A 108 -10.61 0.08 19.95
CA MET A 108 -9.69 -1.05 19.78
C MET A 108 -10.01 -2.20 20.76
N LEU A 109 -10.22 -1.88 22.04
CA LEU A 109 -10.58 -2.86 23.08
C LEU A 109 -11.99 -3.46 22.88
N ALA A 110 -12.97 -2.65 22.48
CA ALA A 110 -14.33 -3.13 22.20
C ALA A 110 -14.38 -4.14 21.04
N ARG A 111 -13.46 -4.02 20.07
CA ARG A 111 -13.40 -4.89 18.87
C ARG A 111 -12.82 -6.28 19.14
N ILE A 112 -11.89 -6.41 20.09
CA ILE A 112 -11.49 -7.73 20.63
C ILE A 112 -12.74 -8.44 21.19
N GLY A 113 -13.70 -7.69 21.73
CA GLY A 113 -15.00 -8.18 22.17
C GLY A 113 -15.97 -8.53 21.03
N GLU A 114 -16.19 -7.64 20.07
CA GLU A 114 -17.19 -7.82 18.99
C GLU A 114 -16.83 -8.89 17.95
N GLN A 115 -15.54 -9.12 17.67
CA GLN A 115 -15.13 -10.13 16.68
C GLN A 115 -15.39 -11.58 17.12
N ASN A 116 -15.63 -11.82 18.40
CA ASN A 116 -16.08 -13.13 18.88
C ASN A 116 -17.55 -13.41 18.54
N SER A 117 -18.38 -12.38 18.36
CA SER A 117 -19.81 -12.53 18.10
C SER A 117 -20.13 -13.07 16.70
N ILE A 118 -19.19 -12.95 15.75
CA ILE A 118 -19.36 -13.41 14.36
C ILE A 118 -18.93 -14.88 14.19
N SER A 119 -18.05 -15.40 15.06
CA SER A 119 -17.67 -16.83 15.10
C SER A 119 -18.36 -17.63 16.20
N ALA A 120 -19.03 -16.98 17.16
CA ALA A 120 -19.91 -17.63 18.15
C ALA A 120 -21.16 -18.29 17.52
N LEU A 121 -21.37 -18.17 16.20
CA LEU A 121 -22.34 -18.99 15.46
C LEU A 121 -21.93 -20.47 15.32
N GLY A 122 -20.74 -20.86 15.81
CA GLY A 122 -20.34 -22.25 15.95
C GLY A 122 -20.52 -22.83 17.36
N ASP A 123 -21.03 -22.05 18.32
CA ASP A 123 -21.24 -22.51 19.70
C ASP A 123 -22.62 -23.18 19.86
N GLU A 124 -22.80 -24.31 19.17
CA GLU A 124 -23.70 -25.37 19.61
C GLU A 124 -22.84 -26.52 20.14
N THR A 125 -22.42 -26.48 21.41
CA THR A 125 -22.17 -27.69 22.25
C THR A 125 -21.74 -27.31 23.67
N ALA A 126 -22.55 -26.50 24.37
CA ALA A 126 -22.45 -26.41 25.83
C ALA A 126 -23.11 -27.62 26.54
N ASP A 127 -23.89 -28.45 25.84
CA ASP A 127 -24.75 -29.48 26.45
C ASP A 127 -24.26 -30.94 26.31
N ASP A 128 -23.16 -31.21 25.61
CA ASP A 128 -22.68 -32.59 25.35
C ASP A 128 -21.48 -33.02 26.23
N ARG A 129 -21.24 -32.31 27.35
CA ARG A 129 -20.12 -32.58 28.28
C ARG A 129 -20.26 -33.87 29.09
N SER A 130 -21.32 -34.66 28.87
CA SER A 130 -21.56 -35.89 29.64
C SER A 130 -21.05 -37.17 28.96
N HIS A 131 -20.65 -37.13 27.68
CA HIS A 131 -20.40 -38.37 26.90
C HIS A 131 -19.03 -38.51 26.23
N ASN A 132 -18.09 -37.55 26.35
CA ASN A 132 -16.78 -37.68 25.69
C ASN A 132 -15.59 -37.18 26.55
N PRO A 133 -14.71 -38.07 27.05
CA PRO A 133 -13.61 -37.71 27.96
C PRO A 133 -12.36 -37.11 27.27
N ILE A 134 -12.42 -36.80 25.97
CA ILE A 134 -11.35 -36.13 25.21
C ILE A 134 -11.95 -34.93 24.48
N ALA A 135 -12.53 -33.98 25.22
CA ALA A 135 -12.96 -32.72 24.65
C ALA A 135 -11.77 -31.75 24.66
N PHE A 136 -11.31 -31.33 23.48
CA PHE A 136 -10.36 -30.22 23.38
C PHE A 136 -11.07 -28.90 23.67
N ASP A 137 -10.40 -28.00 24.38
CA ASP A 137 -10.81 -26.61 24.52
C ASP A 137 -10.57 -25.87 23.20
N VAL A 138 -11.45 -24.92 22.87
CA VAL A 138 -11.28 -24.01 21.71
C VAL A 138 -10.90 -22.64 22.22
N ILE A 139 -9.82 -22.07 21.67
CA ILE A 139 -9.35 -20.72 22.00
C ILE A 139 -9.23 -19.86 20.74
N HIS A 140 -9.67 -18.62 20.85
CA HIS A 140 -9.61 -17.62 19.78
C HIS A 140 -8.78 -16.43 20.24
N GLY A 141 -8.02 -15.84 19.33
CA GLY A 141 -7.27 -14.64 19.66
C GLY A 141 -6.37 -14.15 18.54
N ILE A 142 -5.50 -13.21 18.93
CA ILE A 142 -4.52 -12.58 18.05
C ILE A 142 -3.13 -12.99 18.53
N ILE A 143 -2.30 -13.49 17.62
CA ILE A 143 -0.90 -13.77 17.93
C ILE A 143 -0.18 -12.47 18.26
N VAL A 144 0.53 -12.43 19.37
CA VAL A 144 1.34 -11.29 19.80
C VAL A 144 2.76 -11.72 20.13
N ASN A 145 3.71 -10.78 20.04
CA ASN A 145 5.08 -10.99 20.49
C ASN A 145 5.15 -11.15 22.01
N ASP A 146 6.28 -11.66 22.50
CA ASP A 146 6.54 -11.76 23.92
C ASP A 146 6.53 -10.36 24.57
N PRO A 147 5.61 -10.07 25.51
CA PRO A 147 5.52 -8.77 26.16
C PRO A 147 6.73 -8.46 27.07
N SER A 148 7.52 -9.48 27.43
CA SER A 148 8.69 -9.36 28.30
C SER A 148 10.01 -9.26 27.54
N SER A 149 10.01 -9.53 26.23
CA SER A 149 11.21 -9.52 25.41
C SER A 149 11.26 -8.30 24.48
N SER A 150 12.45 -7.75 24.26
CA SER A 150 12.69 -6.79 23.18
C SER A 150 12.87 -7.47 21.81
N GLU A 151 12.81 -8.81 21.75
CA GLU A 151 12.95 -9.55 20.51
C GLU A 151 11.63 -9.54 19.73
N SER A 152 11.70 -9.11 18.47
CA SER A 152 10.54 -8.97 17.58
C SER A 152 10.14 -10.27 16.87
N ARG A 153 10.85 -11.37 17.13
CA ARG A 153 10.74 -12.60 16.33
C ARG A 153 10.14 -13.74 17.13
N LEU A 154 8.99 -14.22 16.67
CA LEU A 154 8.30 -15.38 17.25
C LEU A 154 9.17 -16.63 17.16
N SER A 155 9.14 -17.43 18.23
CA SER A 155 9.66 -18.80 18.25
C SER A 155 8.55 -19.77 18.62
N GLY A 156 8.72 -21.05 18.28
CA GLY A 156 7.73 -22.10 18.57
C GLY A 156 7.48 -22.33 20.06
N ASN A 157 8.35 -21.82 20.94
CA ASN A 157 8.22 -21.95 22.40
C ASN A 157 7.95 -20.60 23.10
N SER A 158 7.86 -19.50 22.33
CA SER A 158 7.70 -18.14 22.83
C SER A 158 6.69 -17.38 21.98
N SER A 159 5.51 -17.98 21.79
CA SER A 159 4.39 -17.37 21.10
C SER A 159 3.29 -17.09 22.11
N TYR A 160 2.61 -15.95 21.98
CA TYR A 160 1.58 -15.54 22.91
C TYR A 160 0.29 -15.25 22.15
N LEU A 161 -0.85 -15.53 22.80
CA LEU A 161 -2.17 -15.27 22.28
C LEU A 161 -2.84 -14.20 23.14
N LEU A 162 -3.18 -13.07 22.51
CA LEU A 162 -4.07 -12.08 23.11
C LEU A 162 -5.51 -12.55 22.94
N THR A 163 -6.17 -12.80 24.07
CA THR A 163 -7.59 -13.16 24.18
C THR A 163 -8.38 -12.07 24.89
N THR A 164 -9.70 -12.21 24.99
CA THR A 164 -10.55 -11.30 25.77
C THR A 164 -10.21 -11.28 27.26
N THR A 165 -9.68 -12.38 27.79
CA THR A 165 -9.34 -12.54 29.21
C THR A 165 -7.90 -12.15 29.53
N GLY A 166 -7.07 -11.89 28.52
CA GLY A 166 -5.67 -11.52 28.69
C GLY A 166 -4.73 -12.25 27.73
N ILE A 167 -3.44 -12.16 28.01
CA ILE A 167 -2.38 -12.77 27.21
C ILE A 167 -2.04 -14.15 27.79
N ILE A 168 -2.05 -15.18 26.94
CA ILE A 168 -1.76 -16.56 27.32
C ILE A 168 -0.57 -17.06 26.49
N ASN A 169 0.35 -17.80 27.11
CA ASN A 169 1.45 -18.46 26.40
C ASN A 169 0.92 -19.63 25.55
N LEU A 170 1.39 -19.74 24.32
CA LEU A 170 1.06 -20.82 23.39
C LEU A 170 2.23 -21.81 23.26
N ASP A 171 1.94 -23.07 23.52
CA ASP A 171 2.79 -24.19 23.13
C ASP A 171 2.31 -24.78 21.80
N VAL A 172 3.07 -24.57 20.72
CA VAL A 172 2.79 -25.13 19.38
C VAL A 172 3.58 -26.41 19.11
N SER A 173 4.12 -27.05 20.14
CA SER A 173 4.82 -28.33 20.03
C SER A 173 3.90 -29.45 19.52
N GLY A 174 2.61 -29.41 19.90
CA GLY A 174 1.60 -30.42 19.57
C GLY A 174 1.13 -30.47 18.12
N VAL A 175 1.44 -29.45 17.31
CA VAL A 175 1.10 -29.40 15.87
C VAL A 175 2.33 -29.61 15.00
N ASP A 176 2.25 -30.50 14.00
CA ASP A 176 3.40 -30.77 13.12
C ASP A 176 3.75 -29.58 12.22
N LYS A 177 2.75 -28.83 11.78
CA LYS A 177 2.88 -27.72 10.84
C LYS A 177 2.07 -26.54 11.33
N ILE A 178 2.73 -25.39 11.42
CA ILE A 178 2.06 -24.14 11.76
C ILE A 178 2.82 -22.96 11.15
N THR A 179 2.04 -21.95 10.76
CA THR A 179 2.51 -20.64 10.34
C THR A 179 1.82 -19.61 11.24
N ILE A 180 2.61 -18.79 11.92
CA ILE A 180 2.11 -17.70 12.79
C ILE A 180 2.96 -16.45 12.61
N PHE A 181 2.34 -15.30 12.80
CA PHE A 181 3.00 -13.98 12.80
C PHE A 181 2.21 -13.02 13.70
N PRO A 182 2.83 -11.95 14.21
CA PRO A 182 2.14 -10.97 15.06
C PRO A 182 0.95 -10.31 14.34
N GLY A 183 -0.20 -10.23 15.00
CA GLY A 183 -1.45 -9.73 14.42
C GLY A 183 -2.30 -10.78 13.70
N MET A 184 -1.78 -11.99 13.50
CA MET A 184 -2.55 -13.09 12.92
C MET A 184 -3.72 -13.46 13.82
N ARG A 185 -4.93 -13.44 13.28
CA ARG A 185 -6.13 -13.97 13.93
C ARG A 185 -6.16 -15.48 13.74
N VAL A 186 -6.31 -16.19 14.85
CA VAL A 186 -6.24 -17.66 14.90
C VAL A 186 -7.33 -18.23 15.77
N THR A 187 -7.70 -19.47 15.45
CA THR A 187 -8.51 -20.34 16.30
C THR A 187 -7.76 -21.64 16.48
N PHE A 188 -7.56 -22.05 17.73
CA PHE A 188 -6.86 -23.28 18.07
C PHE A 188 -7.74 -24.19 18.91
N LYS A 189 -7.58 -25.50 18.72
CA LYS A 189 -8.06 -26.53 19.64
C LYS A 189 -6.89 -27.11 20.41
N GLY A 190 -7.08 -27.38 21.69
CA GLY A 190 -5.99 -27.76 22.56
C GLY A 190 -6.44 -27.98 24.00
N ASN A 191 -5.47 -27.97 24.92
CA ASN A 191 -5.73 -28.11 26.35
C ASN A 191 -4.91 -27.08 27.12
N TYR A 192 -5.45 -26.61 28.25
CA TYR A 192 -4.68 -25.84 29.22
C TYR A 192 -3.71 -26.74 29.99
N GLU A 193 -2.42 -26.43 29.94
CA GLU A 193 -1.35 -27.11 30.70
C GLU A 193 -0.68 -26.13 31.69
N MET A 194 0.16 -26.64 32.60
CA MET A 194 0.93 -25.78 33.51
C MET A 194 1.90 -24.91 32.69
N GLY A 195 1.52 -23.65 32.48
CA GLY A 195 2.34 -22.66 31.77
C GLY A 195 1.69 -22.07 30.51
N GLY A 196 0.52 -22.54 30.07
CA GLY A 196 -0.16 -21.97 28.91
C GLY A 196 -1.20 -22.87 28.26
N PHE A 197 -1.50 -22.58 26.99
CA PHE A 197 -2.40 -23.36 26.15
C PHE A 197 -1.60 -24.14 25.12
N LYS A 198 -1.74 -25.47 25.12
CA LYS A 198 -1.07 -26.34 24.15
C LYS A 198 -1.94 -26.59 22.95
N VAL A 199 -1.46 -26.16 21.79
CA VAL A 199 -2.14 -26.28 20.50
C VAL A 199 -1.99 -27.70 19.97
N MET A 200 -3.14 -28.35 19.73
CA MET A 200 -3.23 -29.69 19.16
C MET A 200 -3.75 -29.67 17.72
N GLU A 201 -4.61 -28.70 17.38
CA GLU A 201 -5.17 -28.52 16.05
C GLU A 201 -5.36 -27.03 15.75
N VAL A 202 -5.06 -26.65 14.50
CA VAL A 202 -5.37 -25.31 13.98
C VAL A 202 -6.71 -25.37 13.27
N VAL A 203 -7.66 -24.55 13.71
CA VAL A 203 -8.98 -24.47 13.10
C VAL A 203 -8.95 -23.41 12.00
N GLU A 204 -9.13 -23.85 10.76
CA GLU A 204 -9.23 -22.94 9.61
C GLU A 204 -10.57 -22.20 9.65
N GLY A 205 -10.53 -20.88 9.45
CA GLY A 205 -11.74 -20.05 9.36
C GLY A 205 -12.44 -20.19 8.00
N GLU A 206 -13.61 -19.56 7.87
CA GLU A 206 -14.32 -19.50 6.59
C GLU A 206 -13.42 -18.84 5.53
N SER A 207 -13.21 -19.55 4.42
CA SER A 207 -12.42 -19.03 3.32
C SER A 207 -13.20 -17.95 2.56
N LEU A 208 -12.51 -16.86 2.22
CA LEU A 208 -13.05 -15.85 1.34
C LEU A 208 -13.47 -16.48 0.01
N LYS A 209 -14.64 -16.07 -0.49
CA LYS A 209 -15.08 -16.43 -1.84
C LYS A 209 -14.19 -15.75 -2.88
N ASN A 210 -13.96 -16.43 -4.00
CA ASN A 210 -13.31 -15.83 -5.16
C ASN A 210 -14.20 -14.78 -5.81
N ALA A 211 -13.57 -13.74 -6.37
CA ALA A 211 -14.25 -12.82 -7.25
C ALA A 211 -14.74 -13.54 -8.51
N GLU A 212 -15.94 -13.20 -8.94
CA GLU A 212 -16.49 -13.70 -10.20
C GLU A 212 -16.10 -12.75 -11.33
N TYR A 213 -15.66 -13.34 -12.44
CA TYR A 213 -15.44 -12.59 -13.66
C TYR A 213 -16.77 -12.04 -14.19
N SER A 214 -16.86 -10.71 -14.30
CA SER A 214 -18.11 -10.03 -14.68
C SER A 214 -17.99 -9.26 -16.00
N GLY A 215 -17.06 -9.65 -16.86
CA GLY A 215 -16.81 -8.97 -18.13
C GLY A 215 -17.75 -9.44 -19.25
N LYS A 216 -17.81 -8.67 -20.34
CA LYS A 216 -18.55 -9.05 -21.54
C LYS A 216 -17.62 -9.84 -22.47
N HIS A 217 -18.06 -11.01 -22.94
CA HIS A 217 -17.29 -11.83 -23.88
C HIS A 217 -17.54 -11.40 -25.34
N PRO A 218 -16.54 -11.57 -26.24
CA PRO A 218 -15.13 -11.87 -25.99
C PRO A 218 -14.29 -10.60 -25.74
N THR A 219 -13.36 -10.63 -24.79
CA THR A 219 -12.47 -9.47 -24.50
C THR A 219 -10.99 -9.88 -24.41
N GLU A 220 -10.10 -9.10 -25.02
CA GLU A 220 -8.64 -9.21 -24.91
C GLU A 220 -8.09 -7.84 -24.56
N PHE A 221 -7.14 -7.78 -23.66
CA PHE A 221 -6.57 -6.50 -23.22
C PHE A 221 -5.21 -6.71 -22.56
N ALA A 222 -4.41 -5.65 -22.57
CA ALA A 222 -3.13 -5.60 -21.89
C ALA A 222 -3.19 -4.62 -20.72
N VAL A 223 -2.54 -4.98 -19.61
CA VAL A 223 -2.33 -4.12 -18.46
C VAL A 223 -0.83 -4.05 -18.19
N ILE A 224 -0.29 -2.84 -18.08
CA ILE A 224 1.08 -2.63 -17.63
C ILE A 224 1.03 -2.10 -16.19
N ALA A 225 1.94 -2.54 -15.33
CA ALA A 225 2.02 -2.01 -13.97
C ALA A 225 3.46 -1.76 -13.55
N ALA A 226 3.69 -0.69 -12.79
CA ALA A 226 4.97 -0.40 -12.17
C ALA A 226 4.78 0.27 -10.82
N SER A 227 5.75 0.07 -9.92
CA SER A 227 5.81 0.76 -8.64
C SER A 227 7.05 1.63 -8.56
N GLY A 228 6.87 2.81 -7.98
CA GLY A 228 7.94 3.76 -7.76
C GLY A 228 9.01 3.23 -6.79
N PRO A 229 10.13 3.96 -6.64
CA PRO A 229 10.32 5.32 -7.14
C PRO A 229 10.45 5.39 -8.67
N PHE A 230 10.07 6.54 -9.24
CA PHE A 230 10.08 6.79 -10.69
C PHE A 230 11.30 7.58 -11.18
N CYS A 231 12.09 8.08 -10.24
CA CYS A 231 13.40 8.70 -10.43
C CYS A 231 14.32 8.30 -9.27
N GLU A 232 15.61 8.59 -9.39
CA GLU A 232 16.55 8.40 -8.29
C GLU A 232 16.39 9.50 -7.22
N LYS A 233 16.82 9.23 -5.99
CA LYS A 233 16.62 10.11 -4.82
C LYS A 233 17.07 11.56 -5.06
N ASP A 234 18.20 11.72 -5.73
CA ASP A 234 18.84 13.03 -5.99
C ASP A 234 18.64 13.50 -7.44
N SER A 235 17.66 12.93 -8.15
CA SER A 235 17.42 13.19 -9.58
C SER A 235 15.98 13.61 -9.86
N SER A 236 15.81 14.44 -10.89
CA SER A 236 14.51 14.75 -11.50
C SER A 236 14.33 14.04 -12.85
N ASP A 237 15.20 13.08 -13.17
CA ASP A 237 15.13 12.30 -14.40
C ASP A 237 13.98 11.29 -14.36
N LEU A 238 12.90 11.65 -15.05
CA LEU A 238 11.71 10.82 -15.22
C LEU A 238 11.71 10.02 -16.52
N SER A 239 12.86 9.90 -17.20
CA SER A 239 12.97 9.19 -18.48
C SER A 239 12.41 7.77 -18.43
N LYS A 240 12.61 7.05 -17.32
CA LYS A 240 12.08 5.68 -17.11
C LYS A 240 10.55 5.65 -17.04
N LEU A 241 9.93 6.64 -16.41
CA LEU A 241 8.47 6.79 -16.37
C LEU A 241 7.91 7.12 -17.76
N TYR A 242 8.48 8.10 -18.45
CA TYR A 242 8.03 8.46 -19.81
C TYR A 242 8.25 7.33 -20.81
N PHE A 243 9.35 6.58 -20.70
CA PHE A 243 9.56 5.36 -21.47
C PHE A 243 8.42 4.35 -21.25
N LEU A 244 8.04 4.10 -19.99
CA LEU A 244 6.96 3.18 -19.66
C LEU A 244 5.61 3.64 -20.23
N ILE A 245 5.32 4.94 -20.17
CA ILE A 245 4.13 5.54 -20.79
C ILE A 245 4.14 5.33 -22.30
N GLN A 246 5.25 5.64 -22.99
CA GLN A 246 5.36 5.41 -24.43
C GLN A 246 5.23 3.94 -24.81
N LYS A 247 5.79 3.03 -24.02
CA LYS A 247 5.63 1.60 -24.22
C LYS A 247 4.15 1.21 -24.11
N ALA A 248 3.45 1.68 -23.07
CA ALA A 248 2.02 1.41 -22.90
C ALA A 248 1.19 1.92 -24.09
N ILE A 249 1.50 3.11 -24.60
CA ILE A 249 0.85 3.66 -25.81
C ILE A 249 1.17 2.80 -27.05
N THR A 250 2.45 2.51 -27.27
CA THR A 250 2.94 1.77 -28.46
C THR A 250 2.38 0.34 -28.49
N GLU A 251 2.31 -0.32 -27.34
CA GLU A 251 1.78 -1.67 -27.18
C GLU A 251 0.26 -1.71 -26.98
N LYS A 252 -0.41 -0.56 -27.10
CA LYS A 252 -1.87 -0.42 -26.99
C LYS A 252 -2.41 -1.02 -25.69
N ALA A 253 -1.71 -0.80 -24.58
CA ALA A 253 -2.16 -1.21 -23.27
C ALA A 253 -3.48 -0.52 -22.93
N SER A 254 -4.42 -1.28 -22.37
CA SER A 254 -5.73 -0.76 -21.97
C SER A 254 -5.65 0.07 -20.70
N VAL A 255 -4.77 -0.33 -19.77
CA VAL A 255 -4.52 0.36 -18.50
C VAL A 255 -3.03 0.29 -18.14
N LEU A 256 -2.49 1.41 -17.67
CA LEU A 256 -1.21 1.50 -16.98
C LEU A 256 -1.47 1.77 -15.48
N ILE A 257 -1.08 0.85 -14.61
CA ILE A 257 -1.20 0.99 -13.15
C ILE A 257 0.13 1.51 -12.61
N LEU A 258 0.12 2.71 -12.02
CA LEU A 258 1.28 3.32 -11.40
C LEU A 258 1.07 3.40 -9.89
N ILE A 259 1.97 2.77 -9.15
CA ILE A 259 1.95 2.73 -7.69
C ILE A 259 3.09 3.59 -7.18
N GLY A 260 2.84 4.44 -6.18
CA GLY A 260 3.85 5.30 -5.60
C GLY A 260 5.08 4.55 -5.03
N PRO A 261 6.11 5.30 -4.62
CA PRO A 261 6.16 6.76 -4.59
C PRO A 261 6.45 7.42 -5.95
N PHE A 262 5.78 8.51 -6.25
CA PHE A 262 6.00 9.38 -7.41
C PHE A 262 7.04 10.46 -7.15
N VAL A 263 7.01 11.05 -5.96
CA VAL A 263 8.01 12.00 -5.46
C VAL A 263 8.30 11.61 -4.03
N THR A 264 9.55 11.23 -3.74
CA THR A 264 9.91 10.79 -2.40
C THR A 264 10.03 11.97 -1.44
N ARG A 265 9.77 11.79 -0.14
CA ARG A 265 9.90 12.84 0.89
C ARG A 265 11.28 13.51 0.97
N GLU A 266 12.31 12.77 0.59
CA GLU A 266 13.69 13.24 0.58
C GLU A 266 14.01 14.02 -0.71
N GLN A 267 13.15 13.93 -1.72
CA GLN A 267 13.36 14.62 -2.99
C GLN A 267 13.00 16.09 -2.82
N PHE A 268 13.88 16.99 -3.25
CA PHE A 268 13.64 18.43 -3.21
C PHE A 268 13.65 19.11 -1.81
N TYR A 269 14.13 18.46 -0.75
CA TYR A 269 14.17 19.02 0.61
C TYR A 269 14.90 20.39 0.71
N ASP A 270 15.91 20.61 -0.14
CA ASP A 270 16.72 21.85 -0.18
C ASP A 270 16.42 22.74 -1.41
N HIS A 271 15.27 22.58 -2.06
CA HIS A 271 14.93 23.29 -3.32
C HIS A 271 13.72 24.23 -3.19
N ASP A 272 13.63 25.22 -4.08
CA ASP A 272 12.52 26.20 -4.14
C ASP A 272 11.16 25.62 -4.60
N THR A 273 11.07 24.31 -4.85
CA THR A 273 9.84 23.65 -5.34
C THR A 273 9.36 22.63 -4.33
N ASP A 274 8.13 22.81 -3.84
CA ASP A 274 7.51 21.85 -2.93
C ASP A 274 7.00 20.60 -3.68
N HIS A 275 6.82 19.50 -2.94
CA HIS A 275 6.39 18.21 -3.46
C HIS A 275 5.03 18.26 -4.16
N GLU A 276 4.08 19.08 -3.68
CA GLU A 276 2.74 19.19 -4.25
C GLU A 276 2.79 19.87 -5.62
N THR A 277 3.56 20.96 -5.73
CA THR A 277 3.79 21.68 -6.99
C THR A 277 4.46 20.78 -8.03
N PHE A 278 5.49 20.02 -7.66
CA PHE A 278 6.12 19.08 -8.59
C PHE A 278 5.15 17.99 -9.04
N MET A 279 4.39 17.38 -8.12
CA MET A 279 3.38 16.37 -8.44
C MET A 279 2.31 16.92 -9.40
N LEU A 280 1.87 18.16 -9.17
CA LEU A 280 0.90 18.83 -10.03
C LEU A 280 1.42 18.99 -11.46
N GLU A 281 2.67 19.44 -11.63
CA GLU A 281 3.30 19.60 -12.94
C GLU A 281 3.54 18.26 -13.64
N LEU A 282 3.98 17.25 -12.88
CA LEU A 282 4.17 15.89 -13.38
C LEU A 282 2.89 15.35 -14.03
N TRP A 283 1.77 15.38 -13.32
CA TRP A 283 0.52 14.81 -13.82
C TRP A 283 -0.10 15.61 -14.96
N LYS A 284 0.09 16.94 -14.99
CA LYS A 284 -0.27 17.75 -16.17
C LYS A 284 0.49 17.31 -17.41
N ASN A 285 1.80 17.11 -17.29
CA ASN A 285 2.63 16.70 -18.42
C ASN A 285 2.30 15.28 -18.89
N ILE A 286 2.07 14.34 -17.96
CA ILE A 286 1.61 12.99 -18.28
C ILE A 286 0.26 13.02 -19.00
N TYR A 287 -0.69 13.84 -18.53
CA TYR A 287 -1.99 13.97 -19.19
C TYR A 287 -1.86 14.41 -20.64
N LEU A 288 -1.03 15.44 -20.90
CA LEU A 288 -0.78 15.92 -22.26
C LEU A 288 -0.17 14.84 -23.17
N GLU A 289 0.64 13.95 -22.61
CA GLU A 289 1.25 12.85 -23.37
C GLU A 289 0.23 11.76 -23.76
N ILE A 290 -0.76 11.50 -22.91
CA ILE A 290 -1.68 10.35 -23.09
C ILE A 290 -3.04 10.72 -23.68
N VAL A 291 -3.42 12.00 -23.72
CA VAL A 291 -4.79 12.45 -24.03
C VAL A 291 -5.34 11.84 -25.34
N ASP A 292 -4.48 11.75 -26.36
CA ASP A 292 -4.82 11.24 -27.70
C ASP A 292 -4.50 9.74 -27.90
N SER A 293 -3.96 9.06 -26.88
CA SER A 293 -3.46 7.68 -27.01
C SER A 293 -4.50 6.58 -26.71
N GLY A 294 -5.60 6.93 -26.07
CA GLY A 294 -6.59 5.96 -25.58
C GLY A 294 -6.20 5.24 -24.27
N LEU A 295 -4.97 5.43 -23.78
CA LEU A 295 -4.47 4.83 -22.54
C LEU A 295 -5.21 5.38 -21.31
N ASN A 296 -5.58 4.48 -20.39
CA ASN A 296 -6.03 4.87 -19.05
C ASN A 296 -4.91 4.61 -18.05
N ILE A 297 -4.72 5.52 -17.10
CA ILE A 297 -3.77 5.37 -15.99
C ILE A 297 -4.55 5.24 -14.68
N VAL A 298 -4.22 4.22 -13.88
CA VAL A 298 -4.66 4.12 -12.47
C VAL A 298 -3.48 4.51 -11.58
N VAL A 299 -3.72 5.44 -10.67
CA VAL A 299 -2.70 6.02 -9.80
C VAL A 299 -2.99 5.65 -8.35
N VAL A 300 -2.08 4.89 -7.75
CA VAL A 300 -2.16 4.45 -6.34
C VAL A 300 -1.10 5.20 -5.53
N PRO A 301 -1.48 5.96 -4.48
CA PRO A 301 -0.52 6.67 -3.63
C PRO A 301 0.29 5.69 -2.76
N ASN A 302 1.38 6.18 -2.15
CA ASN A 302 2.15 5.43 -1.16
C ASN A 302 2.37 6.25 0.12
N ALA A 303 1.71 5.86 1.22
CA ALA A 303 1.80 6.57 2.51
C ALA A 303 3.20 6.68 3.10
N VAL A 304 4.07 5.72 2.78
CA VAL A 304 5.38 5.55 3.42
C VAL A 304 6.37 6.59 2.89
N SER A 305 6.36 6.82 1.58
CA SER A 305 7.43 7.54 0.90
C SER A 305 6.98 8.66 -0.02
N ASP A 306 5.71 8.75 -0.44
CA ASP A 306 5.25 9.92 -1.21
C ASP A 306 5.27 11.19 -0.34
N GLY A 307 5.95 12.22 -0.82
CA GLY A 307 6.02 13.53 -0.16
C GLY A 307 4.74 14.36 -0.30
N ALA A 308 3.91 14.08 -1.32
CA ALA A 308 2.64 14.78 -1.55
C ALA A 308 1.39 13.93 -1.20
N ALA A 309 1.57 12.69 -0.74
CA ALA A 309 0.46 11.86 -0.31
C ALA A 309 0.11 12.14 1.16
N PHE A 310 -1.12 11.83 1.54
CA PHE A 310 -1.52 11.87 2.94
C PHE A 310 -0.73 10.80 3.73
N PRO A 311 -0.12 11.12 4.87
CA PRO A 311 0.88 10.27 5.51
C PRO A 311 0.26 9.20 6.43
N THR A 312 -0.81 8.55 6.00
CA THR A 312 -1.45 7.45 6.74
C THR A 312 -1.78 6.29 5.80
N TYR A 313 -1.79 5.08 6.35
CA TYR A 313 -2.25 3.88 5.68
C TYR A 313 -3.46 3.30 6.43
N PRO A 314 -4.61 3.02 5.79
CA PRO A 314 -4.97 3.32 4.39
C PRO A 314 -4.76 4.78 4.00
N THR A 315 -4.52 5.04 2.72
CA THR A 315 -4.24 6.36 2.15
C THR A 315 -5.36 6.81 1.23
N PRO A 316 -5.90 8.03 1.37
CA PRO A 316 -6.82 8.60 0.40
C PRO A 316 -6.13 8.81 -0.95
N ALA A 317 -6.93 8.85 -2.03
CA ALA A 317 -6.43 9.24 -3.35
C ALA A 317 -5.78 10.63 -3.33
N PHE A 318 -4.82 10.86 -4.22
CA PHE A 318 -4.27 12.20 -4.45
C PHE A 318 -5.39 13.20 -4.77
N LYS A 319 -5.23 14.43 -4.28
CA LYS A 319 -6.18 15.53 -4.54
C LYS A 319 -5.45 16.63 -5.28
N PHE A 320 -5.84 16.87 -6.53
CA PHE A 320 -5.47 18.09 -7.25
C PHE A 320 -6.62 19.10 -7.21
N SER A 321 -6.43 20.25 -7.85
CA SER A 321 -7.51 21.23 -8.00
C SER A 321 -8.70 20.64 -8.75
N GLU A 322 -9.92 21.10 -8.46
CA GLU A 322 -11.16 20.59 -9.07
C GLU A 322 -11.08 20.56 -10.60
N LYS A 323 -10.59 21.64 -11.21
CA LYS A 323 -10.39 21.76 -12.65
C LYS A 323 -9.48 20.66 -13.22
N LEU A 324 -8.41 20.29 -12.51
CA LEU A 324 -7.50 19.23 -12.96
C LEU A 324 -8.08 17.85 -12.75
N ASN A 325 -8.77 17.62 -11.62
CA ASN A 325 -9.46 16.35 -11.41
C ASN A 325 -10.51 16.11 -12.50
N ASP A 326 -11.24 17.15 -12.92
CA ASP A 326 -12.19 17.07 -14.04
C ASP A 326 -11.48 16.77 -15.37
N GLN A 327 -10.36 17.44 -15.64
CA GLN A 327 -9.54 17.17 -16.83
C GLN A 327 -9.02 15.72 -16.84
N PHE A 328 -8.58 15.23 -15.70
CA PHE A 328 -8.01 13.89 -15.53
C PHE A 328 -9.08 12.80 -15.60
N LYS A 329 -10.32 13.10 -15.24
CA LYS A 329 -11.39 12.13 -14.97
C LYS A 329 -11.60 11.10 -16.08
N GLU A 330 -11.31 11.44 -17.33
CA GLU A 330 -11.49 10.50 -18.46
C GLU A 330 -10.33 9.52 -18.65
N ARG A 331 -9.10 9.89 -18.27
CA ARG A 331 -7.88 9.13 -18.59
C ARG A 331 -7.06 8.72 -17.37
N ILE A 332 -7.08 9.50 -16.30
CA ILE A 332 -6.28 9.28 -15.09
C ILE A 332 -7.26 9.09 -13.92
N LYS A 333 -7.25 7.88 -13.35
CA LYS A 333 -8.04 7.53 -12.17
C LYS A 333 -7.15 7.52 -10.94
N LEU A 334 -7.37 8.49 -10.06
CA LEU A 334 -6.72 8.54 -8.75
C LEU A 334 -7.53 7.65 -7.80
N VAL A 335 -6.88 6.68 -7.18
CA VAL A 335 -7.52 5.73 -6.26
C VAL A 335 -6.86 5.76 -4.89
N THR A 336 -7.49 5.13 -3.91
CA THR A 336 -6.95 4.96 -2.56
C THR A 336 -5.82 3.94 -2.53
N ASP A 337 -5.15 3.82 -1.38
CA ASP A 337 -4.26 2.70 -1.08
C ASP A 337 -4.68 2.05 0.25
N PRO A 338 -5.08 0.77 0.29
CA PRO A 338 -5.24 -0.12 -0.86
C PRO A 338 -6.43 0.31 -1.75
N ALA A 339 -6.51 -0.25 -2.95
CA ALA A 339 -7.63 -0.07 -3.86
C ALA A 339 -8.03 -1.40 -4.51
N THR A 340 -9.33 -1.53 -4.78
CA THR A 340 -9.89 -2.62 -5.60
C THR A 340 -10.66 -2.00 -6.76
N PHE A 341 -10.48 -2.54 -7.96
CA PHE A 341 -11.14 -2.06 -9.17
C PHE A 341 -11.26 -3.19 -10.20
N LYS A 342 -12.15 -3.03 -11.18
CA LYS A 342 -12.29 -3.97 -12.30
C LYS A 342 -11.79 -3.36 -13.59
N ILE A 343 -11.02 -4.13 -14.35
CA ILE A 343 -10.64 -3.85 -15.73
C ILE A 343 -11.29 -4.91 -16.59
N ASN A 344 -12.25 -4.51 -17.42
CA ASN A 344 -13.00 -5.42 -18.31
C ASN A 344 -13.60 -6.64 -17.57
N GLY A 345 -14.06 -6.42 -16.33
CA GLY A 345 -14.65 -7.45 -15.47
C GLY A 345 -13.67 -8.29 -14.67
N VAL A 346 -12.36 -8.19 -14.92
CA VAL A 346 -11.31 -8.77 -14.08
C VAL A 346 -11.07 -7.86 -12.88
N GLU A 347 -11.28 -8.38 -11.68
CA GLU A 347 -11.04 -7.69 -10.41
C GLU A 347 -9.56 -7.68 -10.03
N PHE A 348 -9.00 -6.48 -9.94
CA PHE A 348 -7.66 -6.17 -9.46
C PHE A 348 -7.75 -5.58 -8.06
N ALA A 349 -6.77 -5.91 -7.24
CA ALA A 349 -6.51 -5.24 -5.99
C ALA A 349 -5.04 -4.84 -5.92
N VAL A 350 -4.76 -3.70 -5.30
CA VAL A 350 -3.42 -3.13 -5.18
C VAL A 350 -3.22 -2.60 -3.77
N SER A 351 -2.03 -2.85 -3.21
CA SER A 351 -1.60 -2.31 -1.93
C SER A 351 -0.13 -1.91 -2.02
N SER A 352 0.20 -0.67 -1.65
CA SER A 352 1.55 -0.11 -1.83
C SER A 352 2.57 -0.43 -0.73
N PRO A 353 2.21 -0.65 0.56
CA PRO A 353 3.18 -1.03 1.58
C PRO A 353 3.79 -2.39 1.29
N ASP A 354 5.05 -2.57 1.69
CA ASP A 354 5.78 -3.82 1.49
C ASP A 354 5.39 -4.91 2.51
N ILE A 355 4.09 -5.19 2.60
CA ILE A 355 3.54 -6.15 3.56
C ILE A 355 4.16 -7.55 3.39
N VAL A 356 4.55 -7.92 2.15
CA VAL A 356 5.20 -9.21 1.89
C VAL A 356 6.56 -9.28 2.57
N ASN A 357 7.39 -8.24 2.47
CA ASN A 357 8.67 -8.20 3.18
C ASN A 357 8.49 -8.10 4.70
N ASN A 358 7.50 -7.33 5.16
CA ASN A 358 7.24 -7.15 6.58
C ASN A 358 6.79 -8.45 7.26
N LEU A 359 5.92 -9.23 6.59
CA LEU A 359 5.57 -10.58 7.03
C LEU A 359 6.77 -11.53 6.89
N ASN A 360 7.55 -11.42 5.82
CA ASN A 360 8.74 -12.25 5.63
C ASN A 360 9.74 -12.12 6.80
N ALA A 361 9.88 -10.93 7.38
CA ALA A 361 10.77 -10.66 8.51
C ALA A 361 10.26 -11.24 9.84
N THR A 362 8.94 -11.30 10.03
CA THR A 362 8.29 -11.59 11.32
C THR A 362 7.69 -12.99 11.44
N ILE A 363 7.39 -13.64 10.31
CA ILE A 363 6.68 -14.92 10.28
C ILE A 363 7.53 -16.06 10.85
N TYR A 364 6.92 -16.83 11.74
CA TYR A 364 7.41 -18.11 12.20
C TYR A 364 6.71 -19.23 11.44
N MET A 365 7.50 -20.19 10.94
CA MET A 365 7.01 -21.39 10.29
C MET A 365 7.74 -22.59 10.87
N LYS A 366 7.00 -23.56 11.43
CA LYS A 366 7.59 -24.77 11.99
C LYS A 366 8.25 -25.61 10.88
N PRO A 367 9.47 -26.13 11.08
CA PRO A 367 10.27 -26.73 10.02
C PRO A 367 9.71 -28.09 9.55
N ALA A 368 8.90 -28.03 8.49
CA ALA A 368 8.59 -29.13 7.56
C ALA A 368 8.02 -28.61 6.22
N MET A 369 8.17 -27.31 5.96
CA MET A 369 7.56 -26.62 4.83
C MET A 369 8.59 -26.44 3.72
N ASN A 370 8.77 -27.46 2.87
CA ASN A 370 9.34 -27.30 1.52
C ASN A 370 8.36 -26.53 0.60
N LYS A 371 7.67 -25.51 1.13
CA LYS A 371 6.71 -24.69 0.40
C LYS A 371 7.39 -23.43 -0.11
N ASP A 372 6.87 -22.92 -1.21
CA ASP A 372 7.18 -21.58 -1.70
C ASP A 372 6.84 -20.55 -0.62
N ARG A 373 7.86 -20.05 0.08
CA ARG A 373 7.70 -19.11 1.20
C ARG A 373 6.90 -17.88 0.76
N ILE A 374 7.14 -17.35 -0.43
CA ILE A 374 6.40 -16.19 -0.95
C ILE A 374 4.92 -16.55 -1.13
N GLY A 375 4.61 -17.71 -1.72
CA GLY A 375 3.24 -18.22 -1.80
C GLY A 375 2.55 -18.32 -0.44
N VAL A 376 3.25 -18.77 0.61
CA VAL A 376 2.70 -18.82 1.98
C VAL A 376 2.40 -17.42 2.51
N LEU A 377 3.28 -16.43 2.30
CA LEU A 377 3.04 -15.04 2.72
C LEU A 377 1.81 -14.44 2.01
N CYS A 378 1.71 -14.66 0.70
CA CYS A 378 0.55 -14.25 -0.10
C CYS A 378 -0.74 -14.90 0.39
N GLU A 379 -0.70 -16.20 0.70
CA GLU A 379 -1.84 -16.93 1.26
C GLU A 379 -2.30 -16.33 2.60
N GLN A 380 -1.37 -15.85 3.44
CA GLN A 380 -1.74 -15.23 4.71
C GLN A 380 -2.59 -13.97 4.54
N LEU A 381 -2.34 -13.15 3.52
CA LEU A 381 -3.16 -11.95 3.26
C LEU A 381 -4.62 -12.33 2.96
N LEU A 382 -4.82 -13.37 2.14
CA LEU A 382 -6.16 -13.86 1.77
C LEU A 382 -6.85 -14.55 2.96
N THR A 383 -6.14 -15.42 3.68
CA THR A 383 -6.68 -16.13 4.84
C THR A 383 -7.02 -15.17 5.98
N GLN A 384 -6.24 -14.11 6.16
CA GLN A 384 -6.55 -13.05 7.12
C GLN A 384 -7.53 -12.01 6.57
N ALA A 385 -7.95 -12.10 5.31
CA ALA A 385 -8.87 -11.15 4.68
C ALA A 385 -8.48 -9.68 4.88
N SER A 386 -7.17 -9.38 4.85
CA SER A 386 -6.65 -8.03 5.08
C SER A 386 -5.45 -7.74 4.18
N PHE A 387 -5.40 -6.52 3.64
CA PHE A 387 -4.22 -6.01 2.92
C PHE A 387 -3.01 -5.82 3.84
N TYR A 388 -3.23 -5.68 5.16
CA TYR A 388 -2.17 -5.51 6.14
C TYR A 388 -2.56 -6.17 7.47
N PRO A 389 -2.36 -7.49 7.61
CA PRO A 389 -2.72 -8.24 8.83
C PRO A 389 -1.66 -8.17 9.93
N LEU A 390 -0.47 -7.63 9.65
CA LEU A 390 0.62 -7.53 10.63
C LEU A 390 0.27 -6.51 11.71
N PHE A 391 0.35 -6.91 12.98
CA PHE A 391 0.10 -6.02 14.12
C PHE A 391 1.05 -6.34 15.30
N PRO A 392 1.72 -5.33 15.90
CA PRO A 392 1.81 -3.94 15.45
C PRO A 392 2.35 -3.82 14.02
N ALA A 393 2.03 -2.71 13.35
CA ALA A 393 2.57 -2.45 12.02
C ALA A 393 4.10 -2.30 12.07
N ALA A 394 4.76 -2.51 10.94
CA ALA A 394 6.20 -2.21 10.86
C ALA A 394 6.45 -0.71 11.04
N ASP A 395 7.60 -0.38 11.64
CA ASP A 395 7.93 0.98 12.13
C ASP A 395 7.81 2.07 11.05
N ASP A 396 8.04 1.74 9.78
CA ASP A 396 8.00 2.66 8.65
C ASP A 396 6.61 2.82 8.02
N VAL A 397 5.64 1.99 8.41
CA VAL A 397 4.28 2.03 7.85
C VAL A 397 3.34 2.77 8.80
N PRO A 398 2.81 3.94 8.41
CA PRO A 398 1.94 4.75 9.27
C PRO A 398 0.50 4.21 9.28
N VAL A 399 0.31 2.98 9.74
CA VAL A 399 -1.01 2.35 9.81
C VAL A 399 -1.83 2.99 10.92
N ILE A 400 -3.01 3.48 10.57
CA ILE A 400 -3.98 3.99 11.54
C ILE A 400 -4.95 2.88 11.96
N ASP A 401 -5.16 2.70 13.26
CA ASP A 401 -6.00 1.61 13.80
C ASP A 401 -7.38 2.11 14.25
N THR A 402 -8.08 2.81 13.35
CA THR A 402 -9.50 3.15 13.55
C THR A 402 -10.39 2.06 12.96
N GLN A 403 -11.63 1.93 13.44
CA GLN A 403 -12.60 1.00 12.85
C GLN A 403 -12.79 1.26 11.35
N ALA A 404 -12.87 2.54 10.95
CA ALA A 404 -13.02 2.93 9.56
C ALA A 404 -11.81 2.50 8.71
N ALA A 405 -10.59 2.73 9.20
CA ALA A 405 -9.37 2.30 8.53
C ALA A 405 -9.33 0.78 8.34
N GLN A 406 -9.70 0.01 9.37
CA GLN A 406 -9.71 -1.44 9.32
C GLN A 406 -10.74 -1.98 8.32
N GLU A 407 -11.90 -1.35 8.17
CA GLU A 407 -12.85 -1.70 7.10
C GLU A 407 -12.28 -1.45 5.69
N LEU A 408 -11.42 -0.43 5.53
CA LEU A 408 -10.74 -0.15 4.26
C LEU A 408 -9.60 -1.13 3.97
N LEU A 409 -8.99 -1.71 5.00
CA LEU A 409 -7.96 -2.74 4.86
C LEU A 409 -8.51 -4.13 4.57
N LYS A 410 -9.83 -4.35 4.68
CA LYS A 410 -10.43 -5.67 4.43
C LYS A 410 -10.38 -6.07 2.96
N ILE A 411 -9.91 -7.28 2.71
CA ILE A 411 -10.09 -7.98 1.45
C ILE A 411 -11.47 -8.65 1.50
N LYS A 412 -12.44 -8.11 0.76
CA LYS A 412 -13.85 -8.56 0.82
C LYS A 412 -14.09 -9.91 0.13
N ARG A 413 -13.23 -10.27 -0.82
CA ARG A 413 -13.23 -11.50 -1.61
C ARG A 413 -11.86 -11.65 -2.26
N ILE A 414 -11.49 -12.87 -2.65
CA ILE A 414 -10.20 -13.12 -3.29
C ILE A 414 -10.22 -12.48 -4.70
N PRO A 415 -9.41 -11.44 -4.98
CA PRO A 415 -9.38 -10.79 -6.28
C PRO A 415 -8.73 -11.72 -7.32
N HIS A 416 -8.92 -11.45 -8.61
CA HIS A 416 -8.25 -12.23 -9.65
C HIS A 416 -6.76 -11.89 -9.73
N VAL A 417 -6.41 -10.62 -9.50
CA VAL A 417 -5.02 -10.15 -9.48
C VAL A 417 -4.80 -9.28 -8.24
N LEU A 418 -3.75 -9.59 -7.47
CA LEU A 418 -3.31 -8.80 -6.33
C LEU A 418 -1.86 -8.34 -6.53
N ILE A 419 -1.68 -7.03 -6.70
CA ILE A 419 -0.37 -6.40 -6.89
C ILE A 419 0.13 -5.84 -5.55
N CYS A 420 1.23 -6.40 -5.05
CA CYS A 420 1.91 -5.98 -3.83
C CYS A 420 3.40 -5.74 -4.16
N PRO A 421 3.80 -4.49 -4.44
CA PRO A 421 5.20 -4.16 -4.66
C PRO A 421 6.05 -4.49 -3.43
N SER A 422 7.24 -5.03 -3.68
CA SER A 422 8.17 -5.41 -2.62
C SER A 422 9.62 -5.23 -3.05
N VAL A 423 10.50 -4.95 -2.08
CA VAL A 423 11.96 -4.98 -2.27
C VAL A 423 12.48 -6.39 -2.49
N LEU A 424 11.70 -7.41 -2.16
CA LEU A 424 11.99 -8.81 -2.48
C LEU A 424 12.08 -9.01 -4.00
N MET A 425 12.63 -10.17 -4.40
CA MET A 425 12.70 -10.53 -5.81
C MET A 425 11.31 -10.48 -6.44
N GLN A 426 11.24 -9.93 -7.66
CA GLN A 426 10.02 -9.91 -8.45
C GLN A 426 9.47 -11.33 -8.58
N SER A 427 8.14 -11.45 -8.57
CA SER A 427 7.50 -12.75 -8.65
C SER A 427 6.07 -12.64 -9.14
N ILE A 428 5.63 -13.70 -9.81
CA ILE A 428 4.24 -13.97 -10.12
C ILE A 428 3.92 -15.34 -9.49
N ARG A 429 2.83 -15.41 -8.73
CA ARG A 429 2.35 -16.63 -8.05
C ARG A 429 0.85 -16.75 -8.20
N CYS A 430 0.37 -17.96 -8.48
CA CYS A 430 -1.06 -18.25 -8.42
C CYS A 430 -1.37 -18.92 -7.08
N VAL A 431 -2.14 -18.25 -6.21
CA VAL A 431 -2.51 -18.73 -4.86
C VAL A 431 -4.01 -18.57 -4.69
N LYS A 432 -4.73 -19.67 -4.40
CA LYS A 432 -6.21 -19.68 -4.26
C LYS A 432 -6.92 -19.00 -5.44
N ASP A 433 -6.48 -19.30 -6.67
CA ASP A 433 -6.98 -18.69 -7.92
C ASP A 433 -6.84 -17.15 -7.98
N CYS A 434 -5.88 -16.59 -7.24
CA CYS A 434 -5.45 -15.20 -7.31
C CYS A 434 -4.02 -15.12 -7.88
N LEU A 435 -3.81 -14.27 -8.87
CA LEU A 435 -2.48 -13.93 -9.36
C LEU A 435 -1.85 -12.87 -8.45
N PHE A 436 -1.01 -13.31 -7.53
CA PHE A 436 -0.16 -12.45 -6.71
C PHE A 436 1.06 -12.00 -7.49
N ILE A 437 1.32 -10.69 -7.49
CA ILE A 437 2.39 -10.10 -8.28
C ILE A 437 3.19 -9.09 -7.48
N ASN A 438 4.49 -9.31 -7.40
CA ASN A 438 5.47 -8.30 -7.05
C ASN A 438 6.14 -7.77 -8.34
N PRO A 439 5.77 -6.57 -8.83
CA PRO A 439 6.39 -5.96 -10.00
C PRO A 439 7.82 -5.46 -9.75
N GLY A 440 8.28 -5.45 -8.50
CA GLY A 440 9.50 -4.76 -8.08
C GLY A 440 9.36 -3.24 -8.16
N ARG A 441 10.51 -2.56 -8.25
CA ARG A 441 10.62 -1.09 -8.27
C ARG A 441 11.11 -0.63 -9.64
N LEU A 442 10.48 0.39 -10.21
CA LEU A 442 10.85 0.93 -11.53
C LEU A 442 12.25 1.56 -11.50
N VAL A 443 12.65 2.13 -10.37
CA VAL A 443 14.01 2.60 -10.14
C VAL A 443 14.55 1.98 -8.85
N LYS A 444 15.70 1.31 -8.97
CA LYS A 444 16.50 0.81 -7.85
C LYS A 444 17.97 0.69 -8.30
N PRO A 445 18.93 0.58 -7.36
CA PRO A 445 20.31 0.30 -7.71
C PRO A 445 20.42 -0.97 -8.57
N GLY A 446 21.10 -0.87 -9.72
CA GLY A 446 21.31 -2.00 -10.63
C GLY A 446 20.17 -2.32 -11.60
N GLY A 447 19.23 -1.39 -11.80
CA GLY A 447 18.20 -1.49 -12.85
C GLY A 447 16.78 -1.65 -12.31
N GLY A 448 15.82 -1.16 -13.07
CA GLY A 448 14.39 -1.11 -12.75
C GLY A 448 13.59 -2.34 -13.13
N SER A 449 12.28 -2.32 -12.85
CA SER A 449 11.35 -3.31 -13.39
C SER A 449 9.91 -2.85 -13.50
N PHE A 450 9.15 -3.58 -14.31
CA PHE A 450 7.72 -3.41 -14.47
C PHE A 450 7.06 -4.73 -14.89
N LEU A 451 5.74 -4.77 -14.85
CA LEU A 451 4.89 -5.91 -15.19
C LEU A 451 4.11 -5.64 -16.48
N VAL A 452 3.93 -6.66 -17.30
CA VAL A 452 2.94 -6.70 -18.38
C VAL A 452 2.03 -7.92 -18.17
N LEU A 453 0.72 -7.69 -18.20
CA LEU A 453 -0.31 -8.73 -18.18
C LEU A 453 -1.08 -8.71 -19.50
N LEU A 454 -1.21 -9.88 -20.12
CA LEU A 454 -1.94 -10.08 -21.37
C LEU A 454 -3.12 -11.02 -21.09
N PHE A 455 -4.34 -10.51 -21.21
CA PHE A 455 -5.56 -11.29 -21.02
C PHE A 455 -6.14 -11.68 -22.38
N ASN A 456 -6.48 -12.96 -22.51
CA ASN A 456 -7.25 -13.47 -23.65
C ASN A 456 -8.51 -14.20 -23.20
N LEU A 457 -9.61 -13.45 -23.07
CA LEU A 457 -10.89 -13.95 -22.55
C LEU A 457 -11.90 -14.18 -23.69
N LYS A 458 -11.43 -14.77 -24.80
CA LYS A 458 -12.20 -15.08 -26.03
C LYS A 458 -13.11 -16.29 -25.96
N SER A 459 -13.25 -16.95 -24.81
CA SER A 459 -14.10 -18.15 -24.71
C SER A 459 -15.57 -17.83 -25.05
N ASN A 460 -16.20 -18.70 -25.85
CA ASN A 460 -17.65 -18.71 -26.09
C ASN A 460 -18.42 -19.32 -24.91
N GLU A 461 -17.72 -19.99 -24.01
CA GLU A 461 -18.24 -20.55 -22.76
C GLU A 461 -17.96 -19.60 -21.60
N ALA A 462 -18.70 -19.76 -20.50
CA ALA A 462 -18.42 -19.03 -19.27
C ALA A 462 -16.96 -19.24 -18.85
N ILE A 463 -16.25 -18.16 -18.49
CA ILE A 463 -14.89 -18.24 -17.96
C ILE A 463 -14.99 -18.19 -16.43
N PRO A 464 -15.05 -19.34 -15.74
CA PRO A 464 -15.18 -19.35 -14.28
C PRO A 464 -13.93 -18.80 -13.59
N ASN A 465 -12.76 -18.92 -14.24
CA ASN A 465 -11.49 -18.45 -13.69
C ASN A 465 -10.65 -17.76 -14.78
N CYS A 466 -10.69 -16.43 -14.83
CA CYS A 466 -9.95 -15.66 -15.83
C CYS A 466 -8.42 -15.71 -15.64
N VAL A 467 -7.92 -16.13 -14.47
CA VAL A 467 -6.48 -16.27 -14.18
C VAL A 467 -5.86 -17.43 -14.97
N LYS A 468 -6.67 -18.36 -15.49
CA LYS A 468 -6.17 -19.40 -16.40
C LYS A 468 -5.91 -18.90 -17.82
N HIS A 469 -6.39 -17.70 -18.16
CA HIS A 469 -6.33 -17.12 -19.50
C HIS A 469 -5.50 -15.84 -19.56
N VAL A 470 -4.54 -15.70 -18.63
CA VAL A 470 -3.61 -14.58 -18.56
C VAL A 470 -2.18 -15.07 -18.72
N LYS A 471 -1.37 -14.27 -19.42
CA LYS A 471 0.08 -14.35 -19.37
C LYS A 471 0.61 -13.13 -18.64
N GLY A 472 1.55 -13.33 -17.72
CA GLY A 472 2.22 -12.26 -17.02
C GLY A 472 3.72 -12.31 -17.25
N ASP A 473 4.30 -11.19 -17.65
CA ASP A 473 5.73 -11.02 -17.86
C ASP A 473 6.26 -9.93 -16.95
N LEU A 474 7.30 -10.24 -16.19
CA LEU A 474 8.08 -9.24 -15.47
C LEU A 474 9.26 -8.86 -16.34
N PHE A 475 9.52 -7.57 -16.50
CA PHE A 475 10.63 -7.03 -17.28
C PHE A 475 11.60 -6.30 -16.37
N GLN A 476 12.90 -6.43 -16.64
CA GLN A 476 13.96 -5.58 -16.08
C GLN A 476 14.27 -4.44 -17.05
N LEU A 477 14.59 -3.26 -16.51
CA LEU A 477 15.12 -2.10 -17.22
C LEU A 477 16.54 -1.86 -16.74
N GLU A 478 17.52 -1.74 -17.64
CA GLU A 478 18.89 -1.36 -17.28
C GLU A 478 18.99 0.11 -16.85
#